data_AF-A0A6P5P310-F1
#
_entry.id   AF-A0A6P5P310-F1
#
_cell.length_a   1.000
_cell.length_b   1.000
_cell.length_c   1.000
_cell.angle_alpha   90.00
_cell.angle_beta   90.00
_cell.angle_gamma   90.00
#
_symmetry.space_group_name_H-M   'P 1'
#
loop_
_entity.id
_entity.type
_entity.pdbx_description
1 polymer ?
#
loop_
_entity_poly.entity_id
_entity_poly.type
_entity_poly.pdbx_seq_one_letter_code
_entity_poly.pdbx_strand_id
1 'polypeptide(L)'
;MASPVGPSTTPWSADLRRRTTAIAAFFILSCFVSDVGGVICKFCNLSIPFHGCVLDFGTCRTKPGQYCIKEVLIKGGIEWYSVKGCTEDKSECFKRIIKNYEIRTSHCCHRPLCNF
;
A
#
# COMPACT_ATOMS: atom_id res chain seq x y z
N MET A 1 18.97 -25.41 71.64
CA MET A 1 17.57 -25.00 71.43
C MET A 1 17.44 -24.35 70.06
N ALA A 2 16.28 -24.56 69.43
CA ALA A 2 16.00 -24.46 68.01
C ALA A 2 16.03 -23.04 67.39
N SER A 3 16.11 -23.01 66.05
CA SER A 3 16.05 -21.87 65.10
C SER A 3 14.78 -20.98 65.22
N PRO A 4 14.68 -19.84 64.49
CA PRO A 4 14.27 -19.85 63.06
C PRO A 4 15.10 -18.90 62.17
N VAL A 5 15.55 -19.30 60.98
CA VAL A 5 14.84 -19.23 59.68
C VAL A 5 14.28 -17.83 59.37
N GLY A 6 14.93 -17.14 58.44
CA GLY A 6 14.37 -16.01 57.69
C GLY A 6 14.84 -16.09 56.24
N PRO A 7 13.95 -16.37 55.26
CA PRO A 7 14.33 -16.47 53.86
C PRO A 7 14.07 -15.18 53.07
N SER A 8 14.77 -15.10 51.94
CA SER A 8 14.35 -14.48 50.67
C SER A 8 14.40 -12.95 50.53
N THR A 9 15.57 -12.44 50.16
CA THR A 9 15.70 -11.24 49.32
C THR A 9 15.19 -11.54 47.89
N THR A 10 13.99 -11.06 47.60
CA THR A 10 13.52 -10.54 46.29
C THR A 10 13.90 -11.30 45.01
N PRO A 11 13.00 -12.17 44.49
CA PRO A 11 13.05 -12.67 43.12
C PRO A 11 12.19 -11.86 42.11
N TRP A 12 11.37 -10.91 42.57
CA TRP A 12 10.29 -10.32 41.75
C TRP A 12 10.68 -9.20 40.78
N SER A 13 11.80 -8.52 40.99
CA SER A 13 12.19 -7.34 40.18
C SER A 13 12.76 -7.70 38.80
N ALA A 14 13.34 -8.89 38.63
CA ALA A 14 13.91 -9.34 37.36
C ALA A 14 12.85 -9.86 36.37
N ASP A 15 11.80 -10.51 36.88
CA ASP A 15 10.75 -11.12 36.06
C ASP A 15 9.82 -10.06 35.44
N LEU A 16 9.47 -9.02 36.20
CA LEU A 16 8.72 -7.85 35.70
C LEU A 16 9.49 -7.10 34.61
N ARG A 17 10.79 -6.86 34.80
CA ARG A 17 11.64 -6.19 33.80
C ARG A 17 11.72 -6.96 32.48
N ARG A 18 11.90 -8.29 32.55
CA ARG A 18 11.96 -9.17 31.37
C ARG A 18 10.64 -9.17 30.58
N ARG A 19 9.51 -9.23 31.27
CA ARG A 19 8.17 -9.18 30.67
C ARG A 19 7.89 -7.84 30.01
N THR A 20 8.29 -6.72 30.62
CA THR A 20 8.15 -5.38 30.01
C THR A 20 8.96 -5.22 28.74
N THR A 21 10.20 -5.70 28.68
CA THR A 21 11.01 -5.72 27.45
C THR A 21 10.41 -6.61 26.36
N ALA A 22 9.86 -7.77 26.71
CA ALA A 22 9.25 -8.66 25.74
C ALA A 22 7.97 -8.06 25.13
N ILE A 23 7.16 -7.40 25.95
CA ILE A 23 5.94 -6.70 25.51
C ILE A 23 6.30 -5.51 24.62
N ALA A 24 7.27 -4.68 25.03
CA ALA A 24 7.75 -3.56 24.23
C ALA A 24 8.34 -4.02 22.89
N ALA A 25 9.13 -5.10 22.87
CA ALA A 25 9.68 -5.68 21.66
C ALA A 25 8.59 -6.23 20.72
N PHE A 26 7.54 -6.86 21.27
CA PHE A 26 6.38 -7.31 20.49
C PHE A 26 5.63 -6.15 19.85
N PHE A 27 5.37 -5.07 20.60
CA PHE A 27 4.73 -3.87 20.05
C PHE A 27 5.57 -3.20 18.97
N ILE A 28 6.89 -3.03 19.20
CA ILE A 28 7.80 -2.48 18.18
C ILE A 28 7.82 -3.36 16.93
N LEU A 29 7.92 -4.69 17.08
CA LEU A 29 7.88 -5.63 15.96
C LEU A 29 6.55 -5.56 15.20
N SER A 30 5.41 -5.45 15.91
CA SER A 30 4.09 -5.34 15.28
C SER A 30 3.91 -4.04 14.48
N CYS A 31 4.48 -2.92 14.96
CA CYS A 31 4.51 -1.65 14.22
C CYS A 31 5.35 -1.77 12.94
N PHE A 32 6.52 -2.43 13.00
CA PHE A 32 7.36 -2.66 11.82
C PHE A 32 6.69 -3.55 10.76
N VAL A 33 5.82 -4.49 11.15
CA VAL A 33 5.09 -5.36 10.20
C VAL A 33 3.93 -4.63 9.52
N SER A 34 3.38 -3.58 10.13
CA SER A 34 2.16 -2.92 9.63
C SER A 34 2.40 -1.97 8.44
N ASP A 35 3.65 -1.54 8.20
CA ASP A 35 4.00 -0.54 7.17
C ASP A 35 4.47 -1.15 5.82
N VAL A 36 4.50 -2.49 5.69
CA VAL A 36 5.30 -3.19 4.67
C VAL A 36 4.57 -3.46 3.33
N GLY A 37 3.29 -3.10 3.19
CA GLY A 37 2.49 -3.56 2.04
C GLY A 37 2.22 -2.58 0.89
N GLY A 38 2.38 -1.28 1.12
CA GLY A 38 1.90 -0.25 0.20
C GLY A 38 2.94 0.16 -0.84
N VAL A 39 2.54 0.24 -2.12
CA VAL A 39 3.35 0.83 -3.21
C VAL A 39 2.85 2.22 -3.55
N ILE A 40 3.76 3.08 -3.99
CA ILE A 40 3.41 4.43 -4.46
C ILE A 40 3.11 4.35 -5.96
N CYS A 41 1.97 4.86 -6.39
CA CYS A 41 1.55 4.94 -7.78
C CYS A 41 1.47 6.40 -8.24
N LYS A 42 1.54 6.63 -9.55
CA LYS A 42 1.17 7.93 -10.10
C LYS A 42 -0.33 8.16 -9.97
N PHE A 43 -0.70 9.37 -9.62
CA PHE A 43 -2.08 9.85 -9.66
C PHE A 43 -2.18 10.95 -10.72
N CYS A 44 -3.12 10.78 -11.64
CA CYS A 44 -3.43 11.77 -12.67
C CYS A 44 -4.83 11.50 -13.20
N ASN A 45 -5.73 12.48 -13.07
CA ASN A 45 -7.11 12.32 -13.49
C ASN A 45 -7.27 12.47 -15.01
N LEU A 46 -6.45 13.32 -15.63
CA LEU A 46 -6.41 13.48 -17.08
C LEU A 46 -4.97 13.71 -17.54
N SER A 47 -4.42 12.77 -18.30
CA SER A 47 -3.18 12.95 -19.03
C SER A 47 -3.39 12.81 -20.53
N ILE A 48 -2.77 13.70 -21.29
CA ILE A 48 -2.87 13.75 -22.76
C ILE A 48 -1.51 13.31 -23.33
N PRO A 49 -1.48 12.55 -24.44
CA PRO A 49 -0.24 12.27 -25.14
C PRO A 49 0.59 13.54 -25.37
N PHE A 50 1.90 13.45 -25.25
CA PHE A 50 2.88 14.54 -25.40
C PHE A 50 2.83 15.67 -24.35
N HIS A 51 1.67 15.94 -23.74
CA HIS A 51 1.51 16.97 -22.70
C HIS A 51 1.70 16.42 -21.28
N GLY A 52 1.59 15.11 -21.08
CA GLY A 52 1.68 14.51 -19.76
C GLY A 52 0.40 14.76 -18.95
N CYS A 53 0.53 14.89 -17.63
CA CYS A 53 -0.63 15.08 -16.74
C CYS A 53 -1.10 16.54 -16.75
N VAL A 54 -2.37 16.74 -17.06
CA VAL A 54 -3.01 18.06 -17.12
C VAL A 54 -3.83 18.35 -15.87
N LEU A 55 -4.46 17.32 -15.28
CA LEU A 55 -5.32 17.45 -14.09
C LEU A 55 -4.94 16.49 -12.97
N ASP A 56 -4.90 17.04 -11.76
CA ASP A 56 -4.67 16.33 -10.49
C ASP A 56 -3.39 15.49 -10.48
N PHE A 57 -2.25 16.12 -10.76
CA PHE A 57 -0.94 15.46 -10.74
C PHE A 57 -0.46 15.20 -9.31
N GLY A 58 -0.11 13.95 -9.02
CA GLY A 58 0.51 13.59 -7.77
C GLY A 58 0.82 12.10 -7.66
N THR A 59 0.75 11.60 -6.44
CA THR A 59 0.97 10.19 -6.13
C THR A 59 -0.09 9.70 -5.16
N CYS A 60 -0.50 8.45 -5.30
CA CYS A 60 -1.31 7.76 -4.31
C CYS A 60 -0.53 6.59 -3.73
N ARG A 61 -0.73 6.28 -2.45
CA ARG A 61 -0.13 5.11 -1.79
C ARG A 61 -1.19 4.02 -1.70
N THR A 62 -0.89 2.83 -2.24
CA THR A 62 -1.82 1.70 -2.16
C THR A 62 -1.93 1.20 -0.73
N LYS A 63 -3.14 0.81 -0.35
CA LYS A 63 -3.39 0.02 0.85
C LYS A 63 -3.06 -1.47 0.60
N PRO A 64 -2.93 -2.31 1.64
CA PRO A 64 -2.84 -3.75 1.45
C PRO A 64 -3.99 -4.27 0.57
N GLY A 65 -3.66 -4.99 -0.50
CA GLY A 65 -4.65 -5.49 -1.47
C GLY A 65 -5.09 -4.51 -2.55
N GLN A 66 -4.53 -3.30 -2.61
CA GLN A 66 -4.74 -2.33 -3.70
C GLN A 66 -3.62 -2.38 -4.75
N TYR A 67 -3.94 -1.85 -5.93
CA TYR A 67 -3.11 -1.90 -7.14
C TYR A 67 -2.93 -0.50 -7.72
N CYS A 68 -1.81 -0.24 -8.39
CA CYS A 68 -1.72 0.90 -9.29
C CYS A 68 -2.55 0.60 -10.54
N ILE A 69 -3.36 1.55 -11.00
CA ILE A 69 -4.16 1.43 -12.21
C ILE A 69 -3.77 2.50 -13.23
N LYS A 70 -3.81 2.12 -14.50
CA LYS A 70 -3.76 3.01 -15.67
C LYS A 70 -4.92 2.66 -16.60
N GLU A 71 -5.76 3.64 -16.89
CA GLU A 71 -6.81 3.54 -17.90
C GLU A 71 -6.43 4.40 -19.10
N VAL A 72 -6.66 3.88 -20.30
CA VAL A 72 -6.33 4.54 -21.56
C VAL A 72 -7.57 4.56 -22.43
N LEU A 73 -7.92 5.74 -22.94
CA LEU A 73 -8.92 5.90 -23.98
C LEU A 73 -8.25 6.05 -25.33
N ILE A 74 -8.60 5.17 -26.27
CA ILE A 74 -8.14 5.19 -27.65
C ILE A 74 -9.35 5.43 -28.55
N LYS A 75 -9.27 6.38 -29.49
CA LYS A 75 -10.27 6.54 -30.56
C LYS A 75 -9.56 6.67 -31.90
N GLY A 76 -10.05 5.96 -32.91
CA GLY A 76 -9.43 5.95 -34.24
C GLY A 76 -7.98 5.44 -34.25
N GLY A 77 -7.61 4.58 -33.29
CA GLY A 77 -6.24 4.03 -33.16
C GLY A 77 -5.23 4.94 -32.46
N ILE A 78 -5.64 6.13 -32.02
CA ILE A 78 -4.80 7.10 -31.32
C ILE A 78 -5.21 7.14 -29.85
N GLU A 79 -4.24 7.14 -28.93
CA GLU A 79 -4.49 7.42 -27.52
C GLU A 79 -4.95 8.87 -27.37
N TRP A 80 -6.13 9.10 -26.78
CA TRP A 80 -6.67 10.45 -26.55
C TRP A 80 -6.30 10.98 -25.18
N TYR A 81 -6.48 10.14 -24.16
CA TYR A 81 -6.06 10.44 -22.81
C TYR A 81 -5.85 9.17 -21.99
N SER A 82 -5.14 9.31 -20.87
CA SER A 82 -5.06 8.28 -19.84
C SER A 82 -5.28 8.83 -18.44
N VAL A 83 -5.84 7.98 -17.59
CA VAL A 83 -6.13 8.21 -16.16
C VAL A 83 -5.27 7.25 -15.35
N LYS A 84 -4.73 7.72 -14.23
CA LYS A 84 -3.79 6.98 -13.37
C LYS A 84 -4.17 7.14 -11.92
N GLY A 85 -4.08 6.04 -11.16
CA GLY A 85 -4.32 6.11 -9.73
C GLY A 85 -4.10 4.79 -9.01
N CYS A 86 -4.82 4.64 -7.91
CA CYS A 86 -4.83 3.45 -7.06
C CYS A 86 -6.26 2.89 -7.04
N THR A 87 -6.41 1.57 -7.17
CA THR A 87 -7.72 0.91 -7.11
C THR A 87 -7.66 -0.30 -6.18
N GLU A 88 -8.76 -0.55 -5.47
CA GLU A 88 -9.02 -1.83 -4.79
C GLU A 88 -9.87 -2.78 -5.64
N ASP A 89 -10.55 -2.25 -6.66
CA ASP A 89 -11.42 -3.05 -7.48
C ASP A 89 -10.62 -3.80 -8.56
N LYS A 90 -10.40 -5.09 -8.32
CA LYS A 90 -9.77 -5.99 -9.28
C LYS A 90 -10.59 -6.16 -10.56
N SER A 91 -11.90 -5.92 -10.50
CA SER A 91 -12.75 -5.97 -11.69
C SER A 91 -12.33 -4.89 -12.67
N GLU A 92 -11.85 -3.73 -12.21
CA GLU A 92 -11.34 -2.64 -13.04
C GLU A 92 -9.98 -2.94 -13.68
N CYS A 93 -9.33 -4.06 -13.34
CA CYS A 93 -8.03 -4.42 -13.89
C CYS A 93 -8.17 -5.26 -15.17
N PHE A 94 -7.33 -4.99 -16.17
CA PHE A 94 -7.30 -5.73 -17.44
C PHE A 94 -8.64 -5.70 -18.20
N LYS A 95 -9.44 -4.64 -18.02
CA LYS A 95 -10.67 -4.44 -18.79
C LYS A 95 -10.32 -3.90 -20.17
N ARG A 96 -11.07 -4.37 -21.16
CA ARG A 96 -11.10 -3.79 -22.51
C ARG A 96 -12.54 -3.66 -22.94
N ILE A 97 -13.00 -2.42 -23.09
CA ILE A 97 -14.36 -2.09 -23.51
C ILE A 97 -14.28 -1.39 -24.86
N ILE A 98 -15.07 -1.86 -25.82
CA ILE A 98 -15.14 -1.27 -27.16
C ILE A 98 -16.57 -0.75 -27.35
N LYS A 99 -16.72 0.55 -27.58
CA LYS A 99 -18.01 1.20 -27.80
C LYS A 99 -17.86 2.35 -28.79
N ASN A 100 -18.67 2.38 -29.86
CA ASN A 100 -18.71 3.49 -30.83
C ASN A 100 -17.31 3.93 -31.34
N TYR A 101 -16.45 2.99 -31.74
CA TYR A 101 -15.05 3.25 -32.16
C TYR A 101 -14.12 3.81 -31.08
N GLU A 102 -14.58 3.85 -29.83
CA GLU A 102 -13.76 4.13 -28.65
C GLU A 102 -13.36 2.81 -27.99
N ILE A 103 -12.09 2.70 -27.65
CA ILE A 103 -11.52 1.57 -26.93
C ILE A 103 -11.04 2.11 -25.58
N ARG A 104 -11.61 1.61 -24.49
CA ARG A 104 -11.15 1.84 -23.13
C ARG A 104 -10.41 0.60 -22.65
N THR A 105 -9.13 0.75 -22.31
CA THR A 105 -8.32 -0.33 -21.75
C THR A 105 -7.78 0.07 -20.39
N SER A 106 -7.88 -0.82 -19.41
CA SER A 106 -7.30 -0.62 -18.09
C SER A 106 -6.25 -1.68 -17.78
N HIS A 107 -5.19 -1.27 -17.09
CA HIS A 107 -4.10 -2.15 -16.67
C HIS A 107 -3.72 -1.86 -15.23
N CYS A 108 -3.50 -2.93 -14.47
CA CYS A 108 -3.07 -2.84 -13.08
C CYS A 108 -1.68 -3.43 -12.88
N CYS A 109 -0.94 -2.89 -11.92
CA CYS A 109 0.41 -3.32 -11.58
C CYS A 109 0.73 -3.05 -10.10
N HIS A 110 1.76 -3.73 -9.58
CA HIS A 110 2.14 -3.71 -8.14
C HIS A 110 3.57 -3.26 -7.88
N ARG A 111 4.20 -2.58 -8.83
CA ARG A 111 5.53 -2.00 -8.61
C ARG A 111 5.41 -0.51 -8.34
N PRO A 112 6.31 0.10 -7.54
CA PRO A 112 6.32 1.54 -7.37
C PRO A 112 6.35 2.25 -8.73
N LEU A 113 5.44 3.21 -8.92
CA LEU A 113 5.30 4.07 -10.11
C LEU A 113 5.14 3.32 -11.44
N CYS A 114 4.63 2.09 -11.40
CA CYS A 114 4.50 1.23 -12.58
C CYS A 114 3.45 1.69 -13.60
N ASN A 115 2.51 2.56 -13.20
CA ASN A 115 1.44 3.09 -14.04
C ASN A 115 1.88 4.35 -14.84
N PHE A 116 3.06 4.29 -15.47
CA PHE A 116 3.59 5.39 -16.29
C PHE A 116 2.84 5.58 -17.61
#